data_AF-A0A8T3YL02-F1
#
_entry.id   AF-A0A8T3YL02-F1
#
_cell.length_a   1.000
_cell.length_b   1.000
_cell.length_c   1.000
_cell.angle_alpha   90.00
_cell.angle_beta   90.00
_cell.angle_gamma   90.00
#
_symmetry.space_group_name_H-M   'P 1'
#
loop_
_entity.id
_entity.type
_entity.pdbx_description
1 polymer ?
#
loop_
_entity_poly.entity_id
_entity_poly.type
_entity_poly.pdbx_seq_one_letter_code
_entity_poly.pdbx_strand_id
1 'polypeptide(L)' 'MPQIVLFMDDNHDKKLRKLAKDMYGDKKGAISNTAEDAVDLLEREKSRKEAFGRILKMAKNAKNLGIGKFSRAEAYE' A
#
# COMPACT_ATOMS: atom_id res chain seq x y z
N MET A 1 8.72 10.79 -18.09
CA MET A 1 8.82 9.78 -17.01
C MET A 1 9.85 8.75 -17.41
N PRO A 2 10.67 8.23 -16.47
CA PRO A 2 11.58 7.13 -16.77
C PRO A 2 10.78 5.88 -17.15
N GLN A 3 11.19 5.18 -18.21
CA GLN A 3 10.56 3.94 -18.63
C GLN A 3 11.17 2.78 -17.83
N ILE A 4 10.34 2.09 -17.05
CA ILE A 4 10.73 0.91 -16.29
C ILE A 4 10.38 -0.34 -17.11
N VAL A 5 11.35 -1.23 -17.30
CA VAL A 5 11.14 -2.54 -17.94
C VAL A 5 11.23 -3.60 -16.86
N LEU A 6 10.14 -4.35 -16.67
CA LEU A 6 10.06 -5.43 -15.69
C LEU A 6 10.30 -6.76 -16.39
N PHE A 7 11.19 -7.57 -15.82
CA PHE A 7 11.34 -8.97 -16.21
C PHE A 7 10.43 -9.83 -15.34
N MET A 8 9.55 -10.59 -15.98
CA MET A 8 8.63 -11.53 -15.32
C MET A 8 8.46 -12.76 -16.19
N ASP A 9 8.06 -13.87 -15.58
CA ASP A 9 7.75 -15.07 -16.33
C ASP A 9 6.48 -14.91 -17.19
N ASP A 10 6.37 -15.76 -18.22
CA ASP A 10 5.28 -15.71 -19.19
C ASP A 10 3.90 -15.92 -18.55
N ASN A 11 3.82 -16.66 -17.44
CA ASN A 11 2.56 -16.93 -16.76
C ASN A 11 2.05 -15.67 -16.03
N HIS A 12 2.95 -14.92 -15.39
CA HIS A 12 2.63 -13.67 -14.73
C HIS A 12 2.35 -12.55 -15.74
N ASP A 13 3.08 -12.47 -16.85
CA ASP A 13 2.77 -11.51 -17.94
C ASP A 13 1.36 -11.74 -18.50
N LYS A 14 0.97 -13.00 -18.75
CA LYS A 14 -0.40 -13.34 -19.20
C LYS A 14 -1.47 -12.92 -18.19
N LYS A 15 -1.24 -13.16 -16.90
CA LYS A 15 -2.18 -12.76 -15.84
C LYS A 15 -2.30 -11.24 -15.75
N LEU A 16 -1.18 -10.52 -15.82
CA LEU A 16 -1.15 -9.07 -15.80
C LEU A 16 -1.89 -8.48 -17.00
N ARG A 17 -1.67 -9.01 -18.21
CA ARG A 17 -2.40 -8.59 -19.42
C ARG A 17 -3.89 -8.82 -19.31
N LYS A 18 -4.29 -9.99 -18.78
CA LYS A 18 -5.71 -10.29 -18.55
C LYS A 18 -6.33 -9.28 -17.58
N LEU A 19 -5.68 -9.06 -16.44
CA LEU A 19 -6.16 -8.09 -15.44
C LEU A 19 -6.24 -6.67 -16.02
N ALA A 20 -5.23 -6.25 -16.76
CA ALA A 20 -5.21 -4.93 -17.39
C ALA A 20 -6.35 -4.77 -18.40
N LYS A 21 -6.67 -5.82 -19.15
CA LYS A 21 -7.81 -5.84 -20.06
C LYS A 21 -9.14 -5.79 -19.31
N ASP A 22 -9.26 -6.51 -18.20
CA ASP A 22 -10.48 -6.50 -17.39
C ASP A 22 -10.73 -5.13 -16.73
N MET A 23 -9.66 -4.42 -16.33
CA MET A 23 -9.75 -3.10 -15.67
C MET A 23 -9.90 -1.92 -16.64
N TYR A 24 -9.13 -1.90 -17.74
CA TYR A 24 -9.04 -0.74 -18.63
C TYR A 24 -9.47 -1.03 -20.08
N GLY A 25 -9.79 -2.28 -20.42
CA GLY A 25 -10.06 -2.70 -21.80
C GLY A 25 -8.81 -2.63 -22.67
N ASP A 26 -9.01 -2.24 -23.94
CA ASP A 26 -7.93 -2.13 -24.92
C ASP A 26 -7.29 -0.72 -24.96
N LYS A 27 -7.36 0.04 -23.85
CA LYS A 27 -6.77 1.37 -23.76
C LYS A 27 -5.23 1.31 -23.79
N LYS A 28 -4.61 2.26 -24.49
CA LYS A 28 -3.15 2.43 -24.48
C LYS A 28 -2.68 2.69 -23.03
N GLY A 29 -1.67 1.94 -22.60
CA GLY A 29 -1.10 2.05 -21.25
C GLY A 29 -1.80 1.23 -20.17
N ALA A 30 -2.81 0.41 -20.52
CA ALA A 30 -3.54 -0.42 -19.56
C ALA A 30 -2.61 -1.25 -18.63
N ILE A 31 -1.57 -1.87 -19.19
CA ILE A 31 -0.62 -2.69 -18.42
C ILE A 31 0.17 -1.84 -17.42
N SER A 32 0.68 -0.69 -17.86
CA SER A 32 1.43 0.23 -17.00
C SER A 32 0.56 0.75 -15.87
N ASN A 33 -0.65 1.22 -16.18
CA ASN A 33 -1.60 1.72 -15.17
C ASN A 33 -1.97 0.62 -14.16
N THR A 34 -2.17 -0.62 -14.63
CA THR A 34 -2.47 -1.75 -13.74
C THR A 34 -1.32 -2.04 -12.78
N ALA A 35 -0.07 -1.97 -13.27
CA ALA A 35 1.11 -2.17 -12.44
C ALA A 35 1.28 -1.05 -11.42
N GLU A 36 1.07 0.21 -11.82
CA GLU A 36 1.11 1.39 -10.93
C GLU A 36 0.04 1.29 -9.83
N ASP A 37 -1.21 1.00 -10.19
CA ASP A 37 -2.31 0.83 -9.24
C ASP A 37 -2.02 -0.30 -8.22
N ALA A 38 -1.37 -1.38 -8.67
CA ALA A 38 -0.98 -2.48 -7.78
C ALA A 38 0.11 -2.06 -6.79
N VAL A 39 1.09 -1.25 -7.23
CA VAL A 39 2.13 -0.70 -6.33
C VAL A 39 1.49 0.23 -5.30
N ASP A 40 0.63 1.15 -5.74
CA ASP A 40 -0.10 2.07 -4.86
C ASP A 40 -0.91 1.31 -3.79
N LEU A 41 -1.57 0.22 -4.18
CA LEU A 41 -2.33 -0.61 -3.25
C LEU A 41 -1.41 -1.26 -2.19
N LEU A 42 -0.26 -1.80 -2.61
CA LEU A 42 0.72 -2.38 -1.69
C LEU A 42 1.30 -1.33 -0.73
N GLU A 43 1.59 -0.12 -1.20
CA GLU A 43 2.05 0.99 -0.35
C GLU A 43 0.98 1.41 0.66
N ARG A 44 -0.30 1.47 0.24
CA ARG A 44 -1.44 1.74 1.13
C ARG A 44 -1.65 0.63 2.15
N GLU A 45 -1.37 -0.63 1.82
CA GLU A 45 -1.44 -1.73 2.78
C GLU A 45 -0.28 -1.70 3.77
N LYS A 46 0.93 -1.44 3.29
CA LYS A 46 2.13 -1.32 4.13
C LYS A 46 1.98 -0.18 5.14
N SER A 47 1.58 1.00 4.67
CA SER A 47 1.33 2.16 5.54
C SER A 47 0.21 1.89 6.55
N ARG A 48 -0.87 1.19 6.15
CA ARG A 48 -1.91 0.75 7.09
C ARG A 48 -1.39 -0.22 8.16
N LYS A 49 -0.56 -1.19 7.79
CA LYS A 49 0.06 -2.13 8.75
C LYS A 49 0.99 -1.41 9.72
N GLU A 50 1.79 -0.47 9.23
CA GLU A 50 2.67 0.36 10.06
C GLU A 50 1.87 1.25 11.02
N ALA A 51 0.82 1.92 10.53
CA ALA A 51 -0.07 2.72 11.34
C ALA A 51 -0.77 1.89 12.44
N PHE A 52 -1.26 0.69 12.09
CA PHE A 52 -1.84 -0.23 13.06
C PHE A 52 -0.82 -0.66 14.14
N GLY A 53 0.42 -0.92 13.74
CA GLY A 53 1.51 -1.21 14.67
C GLY A 53 1.81 -0.05 15.63
N ARG A 54 1.78 1.20 15.14
CA ARG A 54 1.93 2.40 15.98
C ARG A 54 0.78 2.55 16.96
N ILE A 55 -0.47 2.36 16.51
CA ILE A 55 -1.65 2.41 17.38
C ILE A 55 -1.57 1.36 18.49
N LEU A 56 -1.15 0.12 18.17
CA LEU A 56 -0.95 -0.93 19.18
C LEU A 56 0.13 -0.57 20.19
N LYS A 57 1.25 0.04 19.75
CA LYS A 57 2.29 0.53 20.66
C LYS A 57 1.77 1.65 21.55
N MET A 58 1.06 2.63 20.99
CA MET A 58 0.43 3.72 21.73
C MET A 58 -0.56 3.18 22.77
N ALA A 59 -1.41 2.22 22.40
CA ALA A 59 -2.37 1.61 23.32
C ALA A 59 -1.70 0.81 24.46
N LYS A 60 -0.59 0.12 24.17
CA LYS A 60 0.21 -0.56 25.20
C LYS A 60 0.90 0.44 26.14
N ASN A 61 1.45 1.52 25.61
CA ASN A 61 2.08 2.58 26.39
C ASN A 61 1.05 3.37 27.21
N ALA A 62 -0.17 3.55 26.71
CA ALA A 62 -1.26 4.22 27.44
C ALA A 62 -1.66 3.48 28.73
N LYS A 63 -1.52 2.14 28.78
CA LYS A 63 -1.70 1.39 30.05
C LYS A 63 -0.70 1.81 31.13
N ASN A 64 0.48 2.31 30.77
CA ASN A 64 1.49 2.79 31.71
C ASN A 64 1.25 4.24 32.17
N LEU A 65 0.36 5.00 31.53
CA LEU A 65 0.07 6.41 31.87
C LEU A 65 -1.16 6.59 32.79
N GLY A 66 -1.87 5.50 33.09
CA GLY A 66 -3.13 5.51 33.84
C GLY A 66 -4.33 5.93 32.98
N ILE A 67 -5.54 5.56 33.41
CA ILE A 67 -6.77 5.84 32.68
C ILE A 67 -6.96 7.37 32.55
N GLY A 68 -7.05 7.87 31.31
CA GLY A 68 -7.44 9.25 30.99
C GLY A 68 -6.31 10.26 30.76
N LYS A 69 -5.04 9.85 30.68
CA LYS A 69 -3.92 10.78 30.41
C LYS A 69 -3.23 10.45 29.08
N PHE A 70 -3.54 11.23 28.05
CA PHE A 70 -2.79 11.27 26.79
C PHE A 70 -2.02 12.59 26.72
N SER A 71 -0.71 12.51 26.44
CA SER A 71 0.12 13.68 26.18
C SER A 71 -0.13 14.17 24.76
N ARG A 72 -0.51 15.44 24.60
CA ARG A 72 -0.77 16.05 23.29
C ARG A 72 0.47 16.08 22.38
N ALA A 73 1.66 15.95 22.96
CA ALA A 73 2.93 15.91 22.24
C ALA A 73 3.18 14.54 21.56
N GLU A 74 2.69 13.43 22.12
CA GLU A 74 2.93 12.08 21.57
C GLU A 74 2.09 11.76 20.32
N ALA A 75 1.08 12.58 20.00
CA ALA A 75 0.19 12.36 18.86
C ALA A 75 0.71 12.97 17.54
N TYR A 76 1.74 13.83 17.60
CA TYR A 76 2.24 14.58 16.44
C TYR A 76 3.75 14.39 16.16
N GLU A 77 4.40 13.43 16.84
CA GLU A 77 5.69 12.84 16.42
C GLU A 77 5.46 11.55 15.61
#